data_AF-A0A873B153-F1
#
_entry.id   AF-A0A873B153-F1
#
_cell.length_a   1.000
_cell.length_b   1.000
_cell.length_c   1.000
_cell.angle_alpha   90.00
_cell.angle_beta   90.00
_cell.angle_gamma   90.00
#
_symmetry.space_group_name_H-M   'P 1'
#
loop_
_entity.id
_entity.type
_entity.pdbx_description
1 polymer ?
#
loop_
_entity_poly.entity_id
_entity_poly.type
_entity_poly.pdbx_seq_one_letter_code
_entity_poly.pdbx_strand_id
1 'polypeptide(L)'
;LPDNRHAADYQQLRERLIQELNLTPQQLHEESNLIQAGLDSIRLMRWLHWFRKNGYRLTLRELYAAPTLAAWNQLMLSRSPENAEEETPPDESSWPNMTESTPFPLTPVQHAYLTGRMPGQTLGGVGCHLI
;
A
#
# COMPACT_ATOMS: atom_id res chain seq x y z
N LEU A 1 -25.59 -12.62 -9.17
CA LEU A 1 -24.89 -13.68 -8.41
C LEU A 1 -23.51 -13.16 -7.97
N PRO A 2 -23.42 -12.32 -6.91
CA PRO A 2 -22.16 -11.66 -6.51
C PRO A 2 -21.25 -12.52 -5.60
N ASP A 3 -21.79 -13.54 -4.92
CA ASP A 3 -21.10 -14.29 -3.86
C ASP A 3 -19.84 -15.05 -4.29
N ASN A 4 -19.78 -15.54 -5.53
CA ASN A 4 -18.73 -16.48 -5.92
C ASN A 4 -17.36 -15.81 -6.14
N ARG A 5 -17.34 -14.52 -6.50
CA ARG A 5 -16.10 -13.77 -6.75
C ARG A 5 -15.40 -13.40 -5.44
N HIS A 6 -16.14 -12.92 -4.46
CA HIS A 6 -15.59 -12.57 -3.15
C HIS A 6 -14.98 -13.78 -2.45
N ALA A 7 -15.64 -14.95 -2.53
CA ALA A 7 -15.11 -16.19 -1.97
C ALA A 7 -13.78 -16.61 -2.64
N ALA A 8 -13.68 -16.49 -3.96
CA ALA A 8 -12.45 -16.78 -4.70
C ALA A 8 -11.31 -15.79 -4.36
N ASP A 9 -11.62 -14.49 -4.29
CA ASP A 9 -10.66 -13.45 -3.90
C ASP A 9 -10.16 -13.65 -2.47
N TYR A 10 -11.05 -14.01 -1.54
CA TYR A 10 -10.70 -14.32 -0.15
C TYR A 10 -9.80 -15.57 -0.02
N GLN A 11 -10.09 -16.63 -0.78
CA GLN A 11 -9.22 -17.81 -0.82
C GLN A 11 -7.83 -17.46 -1.35
N GLN A 12 -7.75 -16.67 -2.43
CA GLN A 12 -6.48 -16.23 -2.99
C GLN A 12 -5.69 -15.35 -2.01
N LEU A 13 -6.37 -14.44 -1.29
CA LEU A 13 -5.78 -13.62 -0.23
C LEU A 13 -5.15 -14.52 0.85
N ARG A 14 -5.90 -15.51 1.35
CA ARG A 14 -5.44 -16.42 2.40
C ARG A 14 -4.23 -17.24 1.96
N GLU A 15 -4.27 -17.85 0.77
CA GLU A 15 -3.16 -18.67 0.26
C GLU A 15 -1.87 -17.87 0.11
N ARG A 16 -1.97 -16.65 -0.44
CA ARG A 16 -0.81 -15.77 -0.59
C ARG A 16 -0.26 -15.30 0.74
N LEU A 17 -1.10 -15.00 1.73
CA LEU A 17 -0.63 -14.65 3.07
C LEU A 17 0.10 -15.81 3.75
N ILE A 18 -0.41 -17.04 3.61
CA ILE A 18 0.26 -18.26 4.10
C ILE A 18 1.66 -18.40 3.47
N GLN A 19 1.76 -18.20 2.15
CA GLN A 19 3.04 -18.27 1.44
C GLN A 19 3.99 -17.13 1.83
N GLU A 20 3.52 -15.89 1.93
CA GLU A 20 4.38 -14.74 2.25
C GLU A 20 4.87 -14.77 3.70
N LEU A 21 4.06 -15.26 4.63
CA LEU A 21 4.38 -15.32 6.05
C LEU A 21 5.04 -16.65 6.46
N ASN A 22 5.26 -17.57 5.51
CA ASN A 22 5.76 -18.93 5.76
C ASN A 22 4.98 -19.66 6.86
N LEU A 23 3.65 -19.49 6.88
CA LEU A 23 2.77 -20.14 7.85
C LEU A 23 2.23 -21.44 7.27
N THR A 24 1.74 -22.33 8.14
CA THR A 24 0.87 -23.43 7.72
C THR A 24 -0.60 -22.96 7.71
N PRO A 25 -1.49 -23.59 6.92
CA PRO A 25 -2.91 -23.22 6.87
C PRO A 25 -3.64 -23.27 8.22
N GLN A 26 -3.10 -24.06 9.17
CA GLN A 26 -3.61 -24.23 10.53
C GLN A 26 -3.17 -23.12 11.48
N GLN A 27 -2.04 -22.46 11.22
CA GLN A 27 -1.51 -21.37 12.06
C GLN A 27 -2.18 -20.03 11.77
N LEU A 28 -2.75 -19.87 10.59
CA LEU A 28 -3.43 -18.65 10.17
C LEU A 28 -4.93 -18.74 10.48
N HIS A 29 -5.33 -18.26 11.65
CA HIS A 29 -6.73 -18.13 12.06
C HIS A 29 -7.33 -16.80 11.60
N GLU A 30 -8.66 -16.71 11.57
CA GLU A 30 -9.36 -15.51 11.12
C GLU A 30 -9.06 -14.27 11.99
N GLU A 31 -8.84 -14.49 13.29
CA GLU A 31 -8.51 -13.45 14.28
C GLU A 31 -7.00 -13.31 14.52
N SER A 32 -6.15 -14.05 13.80
CA SER A 32 -4.70 -13.94 13.94
C SER A 32 -4.23 -12.53 13.55
N ASN A 33 -3.43 -11.92 14.41
CA ASN A 33 -2.81 -10.63 14.10
C ASN A 33 -1.70 -10.82 13.06
N LEU A 34 -1.94 -10.34 11.84
CA LEU A 34 -1.04 -10.48 10.69
C LEU A 34 0.29 -9.75 10.90
N ILE A 35 0.30 -8.62 11.61
CA ILE A 35 1.53 -7.86 11.90
C ILE A 35 2.42 -8.67 12.85
N GLN A 36 1.84 -9.26 13.88
CA GLN A 36 2.57 -10.17 14.78
C GLN A 36 3.06 -11.43 14.06
N ALA A 37 2.34 -11.87 13.03
CA ALA A 37 2.74 -12.99 12.18
C ALA A 37 3.84 -12.64 11.16
N GLY A 38 4.32 -11.40 11.11
CA GLY A 38 5.44 -10.96 10.26
C GLY A 38 5.06 -10.08 9.08
N LEU A 39 3.83 -9.55 9.05
CA LEU A 39 3.41 -8.57 8.04
C LEU A 39 3.97 -7.19 8.36
N ASP A 40 4.78 -6.63 7.45
CA ASP A 40 5.38 -5.30 7.55
C ASP A 40 4.69 -4.26 6.64
N SER A 41 5.12 -2.99 6.76
CA SER A 41 4.54 -1.86 6.02
C SER A 41 4.71 -1.96 4.50
N ILE A 42 5.82 -2.54 4.02
CA ILE A 42 6.08 -2.72 2.59
C ILE A 42 5.14 -3.77 2.02
N ARG A 43 4.97 -4.89 2.75
CA ARG A 43 4.00 -5.93 2.38
C ARG A 43 2.57 -5.39 2.40
N LEU A 44 2.20 -4.60 3.41
CA LEU A 44 0.89 -3.95 3.46
C LEU A 44 0.62 -3.05 2.26
N MET A 45 1.61 -2.28 1.78
CA MET A 45 1.44 -1.50 0.55
C MET A 45 1.23 -2.38 -0.68
N ARG A 46 1.92 -3.53 -0.78
CA ARG A 46 1.69 -4.50 -1.87
C ARG A 46 0.28 -5.08 -1.81
N TRP A 47 -0.21 -5.39 -0.60
CA TRP A 47 -1.58 -5.84 -0.38
C TRP A 47 -2.61 -4.77 -0.73
N LEU A 48 -2.38 -3.52 -0.36
CA LEU A 48 -3.21 -2.38 -0.74
C LEU A 48 -3.35 -2.27 -2.27
N HIS A 49 -2.26 -2.45 -3.00
CA HIS A 49 -2.27 -2.48 -4.46
C HIS A 49 -3.07 -3.68 -5.00
N TRP A 50 -2.92 -4.86 -4.42
CA TRP A 50 -3.68 -6.06 -4.80
C TRP A 50 -5.18 -5.86 -4.58
N PHE A 51 -5.61 -5.34 -3.44
CA PHE A 51 -7.02 -5.03 -3.17
C PHE A 51 -7.60 -4.10 -4.24
N ARG A 52 -6.88 -3.01 -4.54
CA ARG A 52 -7.28 -2.03 -5.55
C ARG A 52 -7.42 -2.67 -6.94
N LYS A 53 -6.47 -3.51 -7.34
CA LYS A 53 -6.52 -4.23 -8.63
C LYS A 53 -7.71 -5.18 -8.73
N ASN A 54 -8.16 -5.75 -7.62
CA ASN A 54 -9.33 -6.63 -7.57
C ASN A 54 -10.66 -5.88 -7.41
N GLY A 55 -10.63 -4.55 -7.31
CA GLY A 55 -11.81 -3.68 -7.20
C GLY A 55 -12.16 -3.27 -5.77
N TYR A 56 -11.38 -3.66 -4.77
CA TYR A 56 -11.56 -3.28 -3.37
C TYR A 56 -10.80 -1.98 -3.08
N ARG A 57 -11.52 -0.93 -2.72
CA ARG A 57 -10.92 0.37 -2.34
C ARG A 57 -10.78 0.45 -0.82
N LEU A 58 -9.71 -0.17 -0.31
CA LEU A 58 -9.31 -0.11 1.10
C LEU A 58 -8.19 0.92 1.28
N THR A 59 -8.03 1.44 2.50
CA THR A 59 -6.93 2.32 2.88
C THR A 59 -5.92 1.61 3.76
N LEU A 60 -4.67 2.10 3.77
CA LEU A 60 -3.62 1.57 4.64
C LEU A 60 -4.03 1.68 6.12
N ARG A 61 -4.70 2.77 6.51
CA ARG A 61 -5.21 3.00 7.86
C ARG A 61 -6.19 1.91 8.29
N GLU A 62 -7.13 1.54 7.43
CA GLU A 62 -8.12 0.49 7.73
C GLU A 62 -7.45 -0.88 7.92
N LEU A 63 -6.50 -1.23 7.05
CA LEU A 63 -5.76 -2.50 7.16
C LEU A 63 -4.93 -2.57 8.46
N TYR A 64 -4.37 -1.44 8.91
CA TYR A 64 -3.63 -1.35 10.17
C TYR A 64 -4.51 -1.32 11.42
N ALA A 65 -5.71 -0.73 11.34
CA ALA A 65 -6.60 -0.61 12.48
C ALA A 65 -7.07 -1.99 12.99
N ALA A 66 -7.29 -2.93 12.08
CA ALA A 66 -7.64 -4.30 12.39
C ALA A 66 -6.87 -5.26 11.46
N PRO A 67 -5.63 -5.64 11.82
CA PRO A 67 -4.76 -6.46 10.98
C PRO A 67 -5.10 -7.95 11.11
N THR A 68 -6.36 -8.32 10.93
CA THR A 68 -6.84 -9.71 10.99
C THR A 68 -7.51 -10.09 9.67
N LEU A 69 -7.50 -11.38 9.34
CA LEU A 69 -8.16 -11.90 8.14
C LEU A 69 -9.67 -11.64 8.17
N ALA A 70 -10.30 -11.81 9.34
CA ALA A 70 -11.72 -11.56 9.53
C ALA A 70 -12.06 -10.09 9.22
N ALA A 71 -11.30 -9.15 9.79
CA ALA A 71 -11.53 -7.73 9.57
C ALA A 71 -11.31 -7.34 8.11
N TRP A 72 -10.27 -7.86 7.46
CA TRP A 72 -10.02 -7.59 6.04
C TRP A 72 -11.14 -8.15 5.15
N ASN A 73 -11.66 -9.35 5.46
CA ASN A 73 -12.81 -9.91 4.75
C ASN A 73 -14.07 -9.05 4.93
N GLN A 74 -14.32 -8.56 6.15
CA GLN A 74 -15.43 -7.62 6.42
C GLN A 74 -15.27 -6.30 5.65
N LEU A 75 -14.04 -5.78 5.53
CA LEU A 75 -13.74 -4.61 4.72
C LEU A 75 -14.03 -4.87 3.22
N MET A 76 -13.69 -6.05 2.71
CA MET A 76 -14.01 -6.45 1.33
C MET A 76 -15.52 -6.55 1.08
N LEU A 77 -16.31 -7.00 2.06
CA LEU A 77 -17.77 -7.13 1.96
C LEU A 77 -18.49 -5.78 2.10
N SER A 78 -18.02 -4.91 2.99
CA SER A 78 -18.66 -3.62 3.29
C SER A 78 -18.40 -2.56 2.23
N ARG A 79 -17.26 -2.60 1.53
CA ARG A 79 -16.91 -1.64 0.48
C ARG A 79 -17.22 -2.20 -0.90
N SER A 80 -18.49 -2.12 -1.27
CA SER A 80 -18.89 -2.03 -2.69
C SER A 80 -18.42 -0.68 -3.27
N PRO A 81 -18.13 -0.56 -4.58
CA PRO A 81 -17.36 0.53 -5.21
C PRO A 81 -17.94 1.95 -5.09
N GLU A 82 -19.01 2.16 -4.34
CA GLU A 82 -19.80 3.40 -4.30
C GLU A 82 -19.32 4.43 -3.25
N ASN A 83 -18.48 4.05 -2.28
CA ASN A 83 -18.16 4.91 -1.11
C ASN A 83 -16.68 5.31 -0.96
N ALA A 84 -15.94 5.49 -2.04
CA ALA A 84 -14.53 5.90 -1.97
C ALA A 84 -14.33 7.34 -2.44
N GLU A 85 -14.36 8.28 -1.50
CA GLU A 85 -13.82 9.62 -1.70
C GLU A 85 -12.30 9.52 -1.95
N GLU A 86 -11.97 9.81 -3.21
CA GLU A 86 -10.74 10.38 -3.79
C GLU A 86 -9.41 10.21 -3.02
N GLU A 87 -8.68 9.13 -3.33
CA GLU A 87 -7.23 9.17 -3.62
C GLU A 87 -6.92 8.06 -4.64
N THR A 88 -7.47 8.18 -5.84
CA THR A 88 -6.94 7.41 -6.98
C THR A 88 -5.59 8.02 -7.34
N PRO A 89 -4.47 7.27 -7.29
CA PRO A 89 -3.26 7.75 -7.90
C PRO A 89 -3.54 8.02 -9.38
N PRO A 90 -2.97 9.09 -9.94
CA PRO A 90 -3.22 9.49 -11.32
C PRO A 90 -2.95 8.30 -12.24
N ASP A 91 -3.88 8.10 -13.18
CA ASP A 91 -3.71 7.14 -14.27
C ASP A 91 -2.33 7.35 -14.91
N GLU A 92 -1.56 6.30 -15.17
CA GLU A 92 -0.23 6.43 -15.75
C GLU A 92 -0.28 7.16 -17.11
N SER A 93 -1.40 7.03 -17.82
CA SER A 93 -1.69 7.78 -19.05
C SER A 93 -1.78 9.30 -18.86
N SER A 94 -2.03 9.75 -17.62
CA SER A 94 -2.11 11.17 -17.24
C SER A 94 -0.78 11.75 -16.77
N TRP A 95 0.29 10.95 -16.71
CA TRP A 95 1.59 11.45 -16.33
C TRP A 95 2.17 12.34 -17.43
N PRO A 96 2.78 13.49 -17.07
CA PRO A 96 3.37 14.37 -18.06
C PRO A 96 4.55 13.67 -18.74
N ASN A 97 4.59 13.76 -20.07
CA ASN A 97 5.76 13.35 -20.84
C ASN A 97 6.92 14.31 -20.56
N MET A 98 8.03 13.79 -20.04
CA MET A 98 9.23 14.58 -19.80
C MET A 98 9.90 14.93 -21.14
N THR A 99 10.17 16.20 -21.37
CA THR A 99 10.95 16.68 -22.50
C THR A 99 12.29 17.22 -22.01
N GLU A 100 13.37 16.97 -22.77
CA GLU A 100 14.70 17.44 -22.38
C GLU A 100 14.70 18.96 -22.15
N SER A 101 15.43 19.39 -21.12
CA SER A 101 15.61 20.80 -20.75
C SER A 101 14.35 21.55 -20.30
N THR A 102 13.22 20.87 -20.06
CA THR A 102 12.06 21.50 -19.43
C THR A 102 12.03 21.25 -17.91
N PRO A 103 11.97 22.31 -17.07
CA PRO A 103 11.84 22.15 -15.63
C PRO A 103 10.49 21.54 -15.24
N PHE A 104 10.48 20.73 -14.17
CA PHE A 104 9.27 20.13 -13.60
C PHE A 104 9.19 20.46 -12.09
N PRO A 105 7.96 20.50 -11.53
CA PRO A 105 7.79 20.76 -10.11
C PRO A 105 8.45 19.64 -9.30
N LEU A 106 9.20 20.01 -8.27
CA LEU A 106 9.79 19.06 -7.34
C LEU A 106 8.69 18.45 -6.47
N THR A 107 8.83 17.15 -6.19
CA THR A 107 8.03 16.53 -5.12
C THR A 107 8.40 17.16 -3.77
N PRO A 108 7.53 17.10 -2.75
CA PRO A 108 7.87 17.60 -1.41
C PRO A 108 9.18 17.02 -0.86
N VAL A 109 9.47 15.74 -1.14
CA VAL A 109 10.73 15.09 -0.75
C VAL A 109 11.93 15.68 -1.49
N GLN A 110 11.82 15.90 -2.81
CA GLN A 110 12.87 16.55 -3.60
C GLN A 110 13.11 17.98 -3.13
N HIS A 111 12.06 18.75 -2.82
CA HIS A 111 12.18 20.09 -2.26
C HIS A 111 12.88 20.09 -0.89
N ALA A 112 12.49 19.19 0.01
CA ALA A 112 13.12 19.05 1.32
C ALA A 112 14.63 18.73 1.20
N TYR A 113 14.99 17.84 0.29
CA TYR A 113 16.38 17.46 0.06
C TYR A 113 17.22 18.60 -0.55
N LEU A 114 16.64 19.34 -1.51
CA LEU A 114 17.28 20.53 -2.10
C LEU A 114 17.48 21.61 -1.04
N THR A 115 16.46 21.89 -0.23
CA THR A 115 16.49 22.89 0.84
C THR A 115 17.51 22.52 1.92
N GLY A 116 17.52 21.26 2.34
CA GLY A 116 18.45 20.76 3.36
C GLY A 116 19.92 20.83 2.95
N ARG A 117 20.21 20.94 1.64
CA ARG A 117 21.57 21.05 1.10
C ARG A 117 22.06 22.49 0.94
N MET A 118 21.21 23.50 1.12
CA MET A 118 21.60 24.90 0.94
C MET A 118 22.67 25.32 1.98
N PRO A 119 23.65 26.15 1.59
CA PRO A 119 24.62 26.69 2.52
C PRO A 119 23.91 27.54 3.58
N GLY A 120 24.14 27.24 4.86
CA GLY A 120 23.49 27.91 6.00
C GLY A 120 22.54 27.02 6.82
N GLN A 121 22.23 25.81 6.37
CA GLN A 121 21.54 24.80 7.18
C GLN A 121 22.55 24.05 8.08
N THR A 122 22.13 23.64 9.29
CA THR A 122 23.00 22.99 10.30
C THR A 122 23.72 21.73 9.78
N LEU A 123 23.10 20.99 8.85
CA LEU A 123 23.69 19.85 8.14
C LEU A 123 23.74 20.08 6.62
N GLY A 124 23.75 21.33 6.18
CA GLY A 124 23.88 21.71 4.77
C GLY A 124 25.28 21.47 4.24
N GLY A 125 25.41 21.17 2.95
CA GLY A 125 26.72 20.96 2.30
C GLY A 125 27.37 19.59 2.51
N VAL A 126 26.79 18.67 3.29
CA VAL A 126 27.24 17.26 3.36
C VAL A 126 26.45 16.39 2.37
N GLY A 127 27.17 15.68 1.49
CA GLY A 127 26.57 14.69 0.60
C GLY A 127 26.25 13.39 1.35
N CYS A 128 25.18 12.69 0.96
CA CYS A 128 24.98 11.29 1.37
C CYS A 128 26.13 10.47 0.80
N HIS A 129 27.09 10.09 1.65
CA HIS A 129 28.03 9.04 1.33
C HIS A 129 27.33 7.71 1.60
N LEU A 130 26.89 7.05 0.54
CA LEU A 130 26.63 5.61 0.60
C LEU A 130 28.00 4.93 0.54
N ILE A 131 28.39 4.31 1.64
CA ILE A 131 29.59 3.47 1.73
C ILE A 131 29.16 2.03 1.48
#